data_AF-A0A2D7WC02-F1
#
_entry.id   AF-A0A2D7WC02-F1
#
_cell.length_a   1.000
_cell.length_b   1.000
_cell.length_c   1.000
_cell.angle_alpha   90.00
_cell.angle_beta   90.00
_cell.angle_gamma   90.00
#
_symmetry.space_group_name_H-M   'P 1'
#
loop_
_entity.id
_entity.type
_entity.pdbx_description
1 polymer ?
#
loop_
_entity_poly.entity_id
_entity_poly.type
_entity_poly.pdbx_seq_one_letter_code
_entity_poly.pdbx_strand_id
1 'polypeptide(L)'
;MVMSEIPAGMELMDSMRKPPRPTVTIMLTKSGNNGPKVLLGKREETMPSFPGYWAFPGGGVSKIDNKAAETLGIENRLAALFREMVEELGFTIENGKIKPVPNSIQARVLTEKSAWFELAQSSALPFSEDGIRLISERTTPPFGPHRFANAFFHFHCVEEPPQISLTQQTEFSEVQWIEPRNLLQKWKKHEIKVAPPVVTLLMEVERCLNLMDGDMERVAVDLEKRKPGRRSILFAHGVEVIPVPTATLPPADHTNAYLIGEKRGPCLLIDPACRARESMEVLAESVERHEGELIGILFTHRHADHLGDIGLLKEGFDVPIWGSKITSESIPCDRILEDGELIMLGKQTWEVLITPGHCPGHVCLISDAGLVAGD
;
A
#
# COMPACT_ATOMS: atom_id res chain seq x y z
N MET A 1 9.21 -30.86 1.81
CA MET A 1 8.74 -30.36 3.13
C MET A 1 7.36 -30.92 3.35
N VAL A 2 7.08 -31.52 4.52
CA VAL A 2 5.72 -31.90 4.90
C VAL A 2 5.01 -30.61 5.32
N MET A 3 3.91 -30.27 4.66
CA MET A 3 3.09 -29.10 5.01
C MET A 3 2.26 -29.46 6.24
N SER A 4 2.56 -28.85 7.39
CA SER A 4 1.93 -29.19 8.68
C SER A 4 0.46 -28.79 8.77
N GLU A 5 -0.01 -27.96 7.84
CA GLU A 5 -1.32 -27.31 7.89
C GLU A 5 -2.40 -28.00 7.06
N ILE A 6 -2.05 -29.00 6.25
CA ILE A 6 -3.03 -29.69 5.40
C ILE A 6 -3.87 -30.62 6.28
N PRO A 7 -5.21 -30.40 6.39
CA PRO A 7 -6.08 -31.35 7.08
C PRO A 7 -6.03 -32.71 6.38
N ALA A 8 -6.05 -33.79 7.16
CA ALA A 8 -6.00 -35.14 6.62
C ALA A 8 -7.12 -35.36 5.57
N GLY A 9 -6.73 -35.71 4.34
CA GLY A 9 -7.64 -35.98 3.22
C GLY A 9 -7.86 -34.83 2.24
N MET A 10 -7.20 -33.68 2.41
CA MET A 10 -7.28 -32.55 1.47
C MET A 10 -6.15 -32.59 0.44
N GLU A 11 -6.49 -32.65 -0.86
CA GLU A 11 -5.56 -32.45 -1.97
C GLU A 11 -5.54 -30.97 -2.39
N LEU A 12 -4.35 -30.37 -2.47
CA LEU A 12 -4.19 -29.00 -2.93
C LEU A 12 -4.10 -28.96 -4.45
N MET A 13 -4.94 -28.12 -5.07
CA MET A 13 -4.79 -27.79 -6.49
C MET A 13 -3.69 -26.76 -6.66
N ASP A 14 -2.73 -27.04 -7.54
CA ASP A 14 -1.64 -26.14 -7.87
C ASP A 14 -2.19 -24.93 -8.66
N SER A 15 -2.42 -23.81 -7.97
CA SER A 15 -2.93 -22.60 -8.61
C SER A 15 -1.78 -21.68 -8.97
N MET A 16 -1.45 -21.58 -10.27
CA MET A 16 -0.48 -20.60 -10.74
C MET A 16 -0.99 -19.18 -10.51
N ARG A 17 -0.18 -18.36 -9.83
CA ARG A 17 -0.50 -16.95 -9.61
C ARG A 17 -0.50 -16.17 -10.92
N LYS A 18 -1.54 -15.36 -11.11
CA LYS A 18 -1.63 -14.45 -12.28
C LYS A 18 -0.57 -13.34 -12.17
N PRO A 19 -0.01 -12.88 -13.30
CA PRO A 19 0.91 -11.74 -13.29
C PRO A 19 0.20 -10.47 -12.77
N PRO A 20 0.95 -9.53 -12.16
CA PRO A 20 0.38 -8.25 -11.75
C PRO A 20 -0.26 -7.52 -12.93
N ARG A 21 -1.47 -6.98 -12.71
CA ARG A 21 -2.17 -6.19 -13.72
C ARG A 21 -1.54 -4.80 -13.82
N PRO A 22 -1.22 -4.29 -15.02
CA PRO A 22 -0.71 -2.93 -15.16
C PRO A 22 -1.79 -1.91 -14.78
N THR A 23 -1.41 -0.94 -13.95
CA THR A 23 -2.27 0.18 -13.53
C THR A 23 -1.52 1.48 -13.59
N VAL A 24 -2.26 2.58 -13.59
CA VAL A 24 -1.73 3.94 -13.53
C VAL A 24 -2.45 4.73 -12.47
N THR A 25 -1.77 5.72 -11.93
CA THR A 25 -2.30 6.57 -10.87
C THR A 25 -1.72 7.96 -11.01
N ILE A 26 -2.52 9.00 -10.74
CA ILE A 26 -2.07 10.39 -10.78
C ILE A 26 -2.12 11.04 -9.41
N MET A 27 -0.98 11.52 -8.94
CA MET A 27 -0.90 12.44 -7.81
C MET A 27 -1.06 13.87 -8.33
N LEU A 28 -2.27 14.41 -8.23
CA LEU A 28 -2.53 15.81 -8.52
C LEU A 28 -2.19 16.67 -7.32
N THR A 29 -1.42 17.73 -7.54
CA THR A 29 -1.09 18.73 -6.51
C THR A 29 -1.45 20.13 -6.96
N LYS A 30 -1.73 21.03 -6.03
CA LYS A 30 -1.96 22.46 -6.31
C LYS A 30 -1.35 23.33 -5.23
N SER A 31 -1.14 24.60 -5.53
CA SER A 31 -0.73 25.59 -4.53
C SER A 31 -1.82 25.82 -3.47
N GLY A 32 -1.40 26.17 -2.25
CA GLY A 32 -2.31 26.46 -1.14
C GLY A 32 -1.69 27.45 -0.15
N ASN A 33 -2.53 28.09 0.67
CA ASN A 33 -2.12 29.18 1.56
C ASN A 33 -0.99 28.80 2.54
N ASN A 34 -0.96 27.55 3.01
CA ASN A 34 0.05 27.05 3.95
C ASN A 34 0.99 26.01 3.31
N GLY A 35 1.04 25.97 1.98
CA GLY A 35 1.82 25.01 1.21
C GLY A 35 0.99 24.18 0.22
N PRO A 36 1.65 23.31 -0.57
CA PRO A 36 0.99 22.50 -1.58
C PRO A 36 -0.05 21.55 -0.98
N LYS A 37 -1.17 21.40 -1.69
CA LYS A 37 -2.21 20.41 -1.40
C LYS A 37 -2.19 19.30 -2.42
N VAL A 38 -2.54 18.10 -2.00
CA VAL A 38 -2.68 16.91 -2.83
C VAL A 38 -4.15 16.49 -2.89
N LEU A 39 -4.59 16.01 -4.04
CA LEU A 39 -5.92 15.44 -4.22
C LEU A 39 -5.92 13.96 -3.83
N LEU A 40 -6.86 13.57 -2.97
CA LEU A 40 -7.18 12.16 -2.72
C LEU A 40 -8.68 11.93 -2.82
N GLY A 41 -9.05 10.70 -3.18
CA GLY A 41 -10.42 10.19 -3.12
C GLY A 41 -10.54 9.07 -2.10
N LYS A 42 -11.64 9.07 -1.32
CA LYS A 42 -12.01 7.96 -0.44
C LYS A 42 -12.74 6.90 -1.25
N ARG A 43 -12.11 5.73 -1.40
CA ARG A 43 -12.66 4.62 -2.18
C ARG A 43 -13.98 4.13 -1.60
N GLU A 44 -14.94 3.85 -2.48
CA GLU A 44 -16.22 3.25 -2.12
C GLU A 44 -16.04 1.89 -1.43
N GLU A 45 -16.93 1.55 -0.50
CA GLU A 45 -16.86 0.28 0.24
C GLU A 45 -17.09 -0.94 -0.65
N THR A 46 -17.71 -0.74 -1.81
CA THR A 46 -17.94 -1.78 -2.82
C THR A 46 -16.69 -2.10 -3.65
N MET A 47 -15.62 -1.31 -3.52
CA MET A 47 -14.41 -1.52 -4.31
C MET A 47 -13.68 -2.80 -3.91
N PRO A 48 -13.21 -3.62 -4.89
CA PRO A 48 -12.57 -4.91 -4.61
C PRO A 48 -11.18 -4.77 -3.99
N SER A 49 -10.57 -3.59 -4.04
CA SER A 49 -9.25 -3.31 -3.48
C SER A 49 -9.29 -2.03 -2.67
N PHE A 50 -8.79 -2.12 -1.44
CA PHE A 50 -8.73 -1.04 -0.45
C PHE A 50 -10.07 -0.28 -0.26
N PRO A 51 -11.20 -0.98 0.01
CA PRO A 51 -12.48 -0.33 0.28
C PRO A 51 -12.39 0.61 1.50
N GLY A 52 -12.91 1.83 1.37
CA GLY A 52 -12.85 2.84 2.43
C GLY A 52 -11.49 3.51 2.64
N TYR A 53 -10.45 3.16 1.87
CA TYR A 53 -9.14 3.81 1.95
C TYR A 53 -9.10 5.07 1.09
N TRP A 54 -8.34 6.05 1.53
CA TRP A 54 -7.94 7.19 0.71
C TRP A 54 -6.83 6.79 -0.25
N ALA A 55 -7.01 7.12 -1.52
CA ALA A 55 -6.08 6.84 -2.61
C ALA A 55 -6.01 7.99 -3.60
N PHE A 56 -5.02 7.93 -4.48
CA PHE A 56 -4.97 8.80 -5.65
C PHE A 56 -5.89 8.25 -6.76
N PRO A 57 -6.40 9.11 -7.65
CA PRO A 57 -7.16 8.70 -8.83
C PRO A 57 -6.34 7.83 -9.79
N GLY A 58 -7.00 6.90 -10.47
CA GLY A 58 -6.43 6.08 -11.52
C GLY A 58 -6.90 4.63 -11.50
N GLY A 59 -6.61 3.92 -12.58
CA GLY A 59 -7.16 2.60 -12.83
C GLY A 59 -6.28 1.68 -13.68
N GLY A 60 -6.89 0.62 -14.19
CA GLY A 60 -6.21 -0.42 -14.94
C GLY A 60 -5.92 -0.04 -16.39
N VAL A 61 -4.74 -0.39 -16.87
CA VAL A 61 -4.43 -0.27 -18.30
C VAL A 61 -5.24 -1.33 -19.07
N SER A 62 -6.01 -0.85 -20.04
CA SER A 62 -6.93 -1.66 -20.83
C SER A 62 -6.39 -1.89 -22.25
N LYS A 63 -7.03 -2.80 -22.99
CA LYS A 63 -6.64 -3.07 -24.40
C LYS A 63 -6.81 -1.85 -25.30
N ILE A 64 -7.78 -0.97 -25.00
CA ILE A 64 -8.04 0.21 -25.80
C ILE A 64 -6.95 1.27 -25.61
N ASP A 65 -6.34 1.34 -24.43
CA ASP A 65 -5.25 2.25 -24.13
C ASP A 65 -3.99 1.90 -24.95
N ASN A 66 -3.72 0.60 -25.16
CA ASN A 66 -2.63 0.16 -26.03
C ASN A 66 -2.85 0.61 -27.49
N LYS A 67 -4.06 0.41 -28.01
CA LYS A 67 -4.42 0.83 -29.37
C LYS A 67 -4.35 2.35 -29.54
N ALA A 68 -4.80 3.09 -28.52
CA ALA A 68 -4.76 4.53 -28.51
C ALA A 68 -3.30 5.04 -28.51
N ALA A 69 -2.44 4.45 -27.69
CA ALA A 69 -1.02 4.77 -27.64
C ALA A 69 -0.32 4.59 -28.99
N GLU A 70 -0.52 3.45 -29.65
CA GLU A 70 0.04 3.20 -30.98
C GLU A 70 -0.43 4.23 -32.02
N THR A 71 -1.69 4.65 -31.94
CA THR A 71 -2.29 5.56 -32.93
C THR A 71 -1.97 7.02 -32.68
N LEU A 72 -1.94 7.43 -31.41
CA LEU A 72 -1.69 8.81 -30.98
C LEU A 72 -0.19 9.10 -30.79
N GLY A 73 0.66 8.08 -30.80
CA GLY A 73 2.10 8.22 -30.65
C GLY A 73 2.55 8.49 -29.21
N ILE A 74 1.83 7.97 -28.22
CA ILE A 74 2.09 8.19 -26.78
C ILE A 74 2.34 6.88 -26.05
N GLU A 75 2.82 6.93 -24.80
CA GLU A 75 2.94 5.73 -23.97
C GLU A 75 1.55 5.16 -23.60
N ASN A 76 1.38 3.83 -23.62
CA ASN A 76 0.12 3.18 -23.25
C ASN A 76 -0.36 3.49 -21.82
N ARG A 77 0.57 3.71 -20.90
CA ARG A 77 0.26 4.15 -19.54
C ARG A 77 -0.28 5.58 -19.51
N LEU A 78 0.22 6.48 -20.35
CA LEU A 78 -0.33 7.83 -20.47
C LEU A 78 -1.72 7.82 -21.11
N ALA A 79 -1.96 6.97 -22.11
CA ALA A 79 -3.30 6.77 -22.66
C ALA A 79 -4.31 6.34 -21.58
N ALA A 80 -3.93 5.35 -20.76
CA ALA A 80 -4.74 4.93 -19.62
C ALA A 80 -4.93 6.09 -18.61
N LEU A 81 -3.87 6.84 -18.32
CA LEU A 81 -3.92 7.96 -17.36
C LEU A 81 -4.94 9.01 -17.78
N PHE A 82 -4.89 9.47 -19.03
CA PHE A 82 -5.83 10.46 -19.54
C PHE A 82 -7.27 9.95 -19.54
N ARG A 83 -7.48 8.68 -19.90
CA ARG A 83 -8.81 8.06 -19.83
C ARG A 83 -9.35 8.05 -18.39
N GLU A 84 -8.55 7.58 -17.43
CA GLU A 84 -8.96 7.52 -16.01
C GLU A 84 -9.19 8.91 -15.41
N MET A 85 -8.39 9.92 -15.80
CA MET A 85 -8.65 11.32 -15.40
C MET A 85 -10.02 11.83 -15.88
N VAL A 86 -10.45 11.43 -17.07
CA VAL A 86 -11.78 11.76 -17.57
C VAL A 86 -12.85 10.99 -16.82
N GLU A 87 -12.68 9.67 -16.65
CA GLU A 87 -13.64 8.79 -15.95
C GLU A 87 -13.87 9.27 -14.51
N GLU A 88 -12.81 9.40 -13.71
CA GLU A 88 -12.90 9.63 -12.27
C GLU A 88 -13.00 11.10 -11.87
N LEU A 89 -12.35 12.01 -12.61
CA LEU A 89 -12.24 13.42 -12.22
C LEU A 89 -13.03 14.36 -13.12
N GLY A 90 -13.39 13.91 -14.32
CA GLY A 90 -13.99 14.77 -15.35
C GLY A 90 -13.02 15.81 -15.89
N PHE A 91 -11.71 15.51 -15.92
CA PHE A 91 -10.66 16.44 -16.34
C PHE A 91 -9.81 15.91 -17.49
N THR A 92 -9.21 16.83 -18.25
CA THR A 92 -8.09 16.59 -19.16
C THR A 92 -6.95 17.56 -18.87
N ILE A 93 -5.76 17.31 -19.40
CA ILE A 93 -4.62 18.25 -19.36
C ILE A 93 -4.40 18.75 -20.77
N GLU A 94 -4.46 20.06 -20.98
CA GLU A 94 -4.25 20.69 -22.28
C GLU A 94 -3.30 21.89 -22.11
N ASN A 95 -2.20 21.90 -22.86
CA ASN A 95 -1.15 22.93 -22.81
C ASN A 95 -0.64 23.16 -21.37
N GLY A 96 -0.39 22.06 -20.64
CA GLY A 96 0.10 22.11 -19.25
C GLY A 96 -0.91 22.66 -18.23
N LYS A 97 -2.22 22.63 -18.54
CA LYS A 97 -3.28 23.10 -17.64
C LYS A 97 -4.40 22.08 -17.52
N ILE A 98 -4.98 21.95 -16.32
CA ILE A 98 -6.19 21.15 -16.13
C ILE A 98 -7.39 21.88 -16.75
N LYS A 99 -8.16 21.17 -17.57
CA LYS A 99 -9.40 21.63 -18.18
C LYS A 99 -10.57 20.72 -17.79
N PRO A 100 -11.75 21.28 -17.49
CA PRO A 100 -12.94 20.49 -17.24
C PRO A 100 -13.42 19.84 -18.53
N VAL A 101 -13.91 18.61 -18.41
CA VAL A 101 -14.54 17.86 -19.48
C VAL A 101 -16.05 18.00 -19.37
N PRO A 102 -16.77 18.28 -20.47
CA PRO A 102 -18.24 18.32 -20.44
C PRO A 102 -18.84 17.02 -19.91
N ASN A 103 -19.86 17.12 -19.06
CA ASN A 103 -20.56 15.97 -18.46
C ASN A 103 -21.07 14.96 -19.49
N SER A 104 -21.43 15.39 -20.70
CA SER A 104 -21.84 14.51 -21.80
C SER A 104 -20.69 13.68 -22.35
N ILE A 105 -19.49 14.26 -22.42
CA ILE A 105 -18.27 13.57 -22.83
C ILE A 105 -17.84 12.58 -21.73
N GLN A 106 -17.79 13.02 -20.48
CA GLN A 106 -17.43 12.15 -19.35
C GLN A 106 -18.38 10.94 -19.26
N ALA A 107 -19.70 11.16 -19.32
CA ALA A 107 -20.69 10.08 -19.32
C ALA A 107 -20.51 9.10 -20.48
N ARG A 108 -20.11 9.59 -21.66
CA ARG A 108 -19.81 8.74 -22.83
C ARG A 108 -18.58 7.87 -22.56
N VAL A 109 -17.51 8.43 -22.01
CA VAL A 109 -16.28 7.68 -21.68
C VAL A 109 -16.52 6.64 -20.59
N LEU A 110 -17.29 6.99 -19.55
CA LEU A 110 -17.68 6.05 -18.47
C LEU A 110 -18.49 4.86 -19.00
N THR A 111 -19.35 5.10 -19.99
CA THR A 111 -20.15 4.04 -20.63
C THR A 111 -19.30 3.19 -21.59
N GLU A 112 -18.40 3.84 -22.32
CA GLU A 112 -17.60 3.23 -23.36
C GLU A 112 -16.16 3.75 -23.34
N LYS A 113 -15.23 2.92 -22.85
CA LYS A 113 -13.80 3.27 -22.75
C LYS A 113 -13.17 3.66 -24.08
N SER A 114 -13.64 3.14 -25.21
CA SER A 114 -13.20 3.54 -26.56
C SER A 114 -13.53 4.99 -26.92
N ALA A 115 -14.55 5.58 -26.30
CA ALA A 115 -14.93 6.95 -26.60
C ALA A 115 -13.82 7.95 -26.28
N TRP A 116 -13.01 7.71 -25.24
CA TRP A 116 -11.86 8.58 -24.95
C TRP A 116 -10.89 8.60 -26.13
N PHE A 117 -10.53 7.43 -26.66
CA PHE A 117 -9.61 7.32 -27.79
C PHE A 117 -10.16 8.01 -29.04
N GLU A 118 -11.44 7.82 -29.38
CA GLU A 118 -12.06 8.46 -30.53
C GLU A 118 -12.09 9.99 -30.42
N LEU A 119 -12.37 10.51 -29.22
CA LEU A 119 -12.42 11.94 -28.94
C LEU A 119 -11.02 12.57 -28.97
N ALA A 120 -10.03 11.87 -28.44
CA ALA A 120 -8.63 12.26 -28.53
C ALA A 120 -8.15 12.30 -29.99
N GLN A 121 -8.44 11.25 -30.77
CA GLN A 121 -8.04 11.16 -32.18
C GLN A 121 -8.69 12.24 -33.05
N SER A 122 -9.96 12.58 -32.80
CA SER A 122 -10.68 13.63 -33.53
C SER A 122 -10.37 15.05 -33.04
N SER A 123 -9.49 15.21 -32.04
CA SER A 123 -9.22 16.48 -31.35
C SER A 123 -10.44 17.12 -30.68
N ALA A 124 -11.54 16.38 -30.51
CA ALA A 124 -12.72 16.81 -29.77
C ALA A 124 -12.48 16.84 -28.26
N LEU A 125 -11.48 16.10 -27.79
CA LEU A 125 -10.96 16.16 -26.43
C LEU A 125 -9.43 16.29 -26.49
N PRO A 126 -8.90 17.52 -26.58
CA PRO A 126 -7.47 17.77 -26.57
C PRO A 126 -6.80 17.26 -25.30
N PHE A 127 -5.55 16.81 -25.45
CA PHE A 127 -4.71 16.39 -24.34
C PHE A 127 -3.23 16.75 -24.62
N SER A 128 -2.43 16.89 -23.56
CA SER A 128 -0.99 17.15 -23.63
C SER A 128 -0.26 16.45 -22.49
N GLU A 129 0.94 15.93 -22.76
CA GLU A 129 1.82 15.32 -21.75
C GLU A 129 2.59 16.37 -20.92
N ASP A 130 2.51 17.64 -21.30
CA ASP A 130 3.24 18.74 -20.69
C ASP A 130 3.04 18.80 -19.16
N GLY A 131 4.15 18.72 -18.42
CA GLY A 131 4.16 18.80 -16.96
C GLY A 131 3.79 17.50 -16.23
N ILE A 132 3.50 16.41 -16.95
CA ILE A 132 3.29 15.09 -16.35
C ILE A 132 4.64 14.42 -16.09
N ARG A 133 4.85 13.93 -14.87
CA ARG A 133 6.09 13.26 -14.45
C ARG A 133 5.82 11.86 -13.94
N LEU A 134 6.56 10.86 -14.41
CA LEU A 134 6.55 9.51 -13.83
C LEU A 134 7.45 9.49 -12.59
N ILE A 135 6.84 9.50 -11.40
CA ILE A 135 7.55 9.69 -10.12
C ILE A 135 7.84 8.39 -9.37
N SER A 136 7.16 7.28 -9.66
CA SER A 136 7.42 5.99 -8.99
C SER A 136 6.78 4.84 -9.76
N GLU A 137 7.35 3.65 -9.61
CA GLU A 137 6.75 2.39 -10.09
C GLU A 137 6.76 1.38 -8.94
N ARG A 138 5.59 0.76 -8.66
CA ARG A 138 5.45 -0.15 -7.52
C ARG A 138 4.55 -1.31 -7.85
N THR A 139 4.96 -2.50 -7.42
CA THR A 139 4.18 -3.73 -7.58
C THR A 139 3.61 -4.19 -6.24
N THR A 140 2.32 -4.54 -6.24
CA THR A 140 1.66 -5.12 -5.07
C THR A 140 2.44 -6.35 -4.58
N PRO A 141 2.66 -6.47 -3.25
CA PRO A 141 3.30 -7.64 -2.65
C PRO A 141 2.67 -8.98 -3.07
N PRO A 142 3.43 -10.08 -2.97
CA PRO A 142 2.98 -11.42 -3.41
C PRO A 142 1.72 -11.91 -2.70
N PHE A 143 1.49 -11.54 -1.43
CA PHE A 143 0.31 -11.96 -0.65
C PHE A 143 -1.01 -11.28 -1.07
N GLY A 144 -0.97 -10.24 -1.92
CA GLY A 144 -2.18 -9.52 -2.29
C GLY A 144 -3.11 -10.39 -3.16
N PRO A 145 -4.42 -10.52 -2.84
CA PRO A 145 -5.35 -11.29 -3.67
C PRO A 145 -5.51 -10.71 -5.09
N HIS A 146 -5.30 -9.39 -5.21
CA HIS A 146 -5.20 -8.68 -6.46
C HIS A 146 -3.85 -7.95 -6.53
N ARG A 147 -3.05 -8.30 -7.54
CA ARG A 147 -1.72 -7.71 -7.74
C ARG A 147 -1.75 -6.72 -8.89
N PHE A 148 -1.16 -5.55 -8.65
CA PHE A 148 -1.05 -4.46 -9.61
C PHE A 148 0.41 -4.07 -9.79
N ALA A 149 0.81 -3.77 -11.03
CA ALA A 149 2.06 -3.10 -11.35
C ALA A 149 1.73 -1.65 -11.68
N ASN A 150 1.88 -0.77 -10.70
CA ASN A 150 1.36 0.59 -10.78
C ASN A 150 2.45 1.58 -11.17
N ALA A 151 2.16 2.43 -12.15
CA ALA A 151 2.93 3.62 -12.46
C ALA A 151 2.28 4.85 -11.80
N PHE A 152 3.03 5.52 -10.94
CA PHE A 152 2.60 6.75 -10.28
C PHE A 152 3.09 7.95 -11.08
N PHE A 153 2.16 8.64 -11.70
CA PHE A 153 2.38 9.93 -12.33
C PHE A 153 2.07 11.06 -11.35
N HIS A 154 2.64 12.22 -11.61
CA HIS A 154 2.38 13.46 -10.88
C HIS A 154 2.13 14.59 -11.87
N PHE A 155 1.27 15.51 -11.48
CA PHE A 155 1.06 16.78 -12.16
C PHE A 155 0.79 17.89 -11.13
N HIS A 156 1.47 19.03 -11.28
CA HIS A 156 1.28 20.20 -10.45
C HIS A 156 0.39 21.23 -11.15
N CYS A 157 -0.74 21.57 -10.55
CA CYS A 157 -1.68 22.54 -11.09
C CYS A 157 -1.11 23.96 -10.95
N VAL A 158 -0.83 24.59 -12.09
CA VAL A 158 -0.38 25.99 -12.18
C VAL A 158 -1.50 26.97 -11.80
N GLU A 159 -2.75 26.58 -12.05
CA GLU A 159 -3.96 27.34 -11.76
C GLU A 159 -4.87 26.54 -10.82
N GLU A 160 -5.85 27.19 -10.20
CA GLU A 160 -6.85 26.49 -9.38
C GLU A 160 -7.64 25.50 -10.26
N PRO A 161 -7.61 24.19 -9.96
CA PRO A 161 -8.30 23.20 -10.78
C PRO A 161 -9.82 23.34 -10.64
N PRO A 162 -10.60 22.87 -11.64
CA PRO A 162 -12.05 22.88 -11.54
C PRO A 162 -12.55 22.03 -10.36
N GLN A 163 -13.80 22.26 -9.97
CA GLN A 163 -14.44 21.43 -8.95
C GLN A 163 -14.70 20.01 -9.49
N ILE A 164 -14.34 19.00 -8.71
CA ILE A 164 -14.57 17.60 -9.05
C ILE A 164 -16.02 17.24 -8.75
N SER A 165 -16.69 16.59 -9.69
CA SER A 165 -18.03 16.05 -9.52
C SER A 165 -17.95 14.53 -9.35
N LEU A 166 -18.46 14.02 -8.23
CA LEU A 166 -18.54 12.57 -7.98
C LEU A 166 -19.81 11.92 -8.53
N THR A 167 -20.72 12.68 -9.13
CA THR A 167 -22.06 12.21 -9.50
C THR A 167 -22.10 11.18 -10.63
N GLN A 168 -21.07 11.16 -11.49
CA GLN A 168 -21.03 10.28 -12.67
C GLN A 168 -20.19 9.02 -12.45
N GLN A 169 -19.30 9.02 -11.46
CA GLN A 169 -18.36 7.93 -11.18
C GLN A 169 -18.75 7.15 -9.91
N THR A 170 -18.23 5.94 -9.76
CA THR A 170 -18.62 5.00 -8.68
C THR A 170 -17.44 4.51 -7.83
N GLU A 171 -16.24 5.02 -8.05
CA GLU A 171 -15.01 4.63 -7.34
C GLU A 171 -14.79 5.40 -6.04
N PHE A 172 -15.13 6.69 -6.00
CA PHE A 172 -14.93 7.55 -4.83
C PHE A 172 -16.23 8.08 -4.25
N SER A 173 -16.38 7.92 -2.93
CA SER A 173 -17.47 8.49 -2.12
C SER A 173 -17.21 9.93 -1.71
N GLU A 174 -15.94 10.30 -1.60
CA GLU A 174 -15.48 11.61 -1.15
C GLU A 174 -14.18 11.96 -1.88
N VAL A 175 -13.96 13.24 -2.16
CA VAL A 175 -12.67 13.75 -2.65
C VAL A 175 -12.26 14.98 -1.86
N GLN A 176 -10.96 15.11 -1.60
CA GLN A 176 -10.44 16.21 -0.81
C GLN A 176 -9.08 16.68 -1.33
N TRP A 177 -8.93 18.01 -1.41
CA TRP A 177 -7.63 18.67 -1.45
C TRP A 177 -7.11 18.91 -0.02
N ILE A 178 -5.99 18.28 0.33
CA ILE A 178 -5.43 18.32 1.69
C ILE A 178 -3.90 18.49 1.65
N GLU A 179 -3.34 19.19 2.64
CA GLU A 179 -1.88 19.25 2.81
C GLU A 179 -1.35 17.86 3.19
N PRO A 180 -0.26 17.36 2.56
CA PRO A 180 0.31 16.04 2.88
C PRO A 180 0.54 15.84 4.38
N ARG A 181 1.14 16.82 5.06
CA ARG A 181 1.32 16.83 6.51
C ARG A 181 0.04 16.54 7.30
N ASN A 182 -1.07 17.18 6.94
CA ASN A 182 -2.33 17.05 7.68
C ASN A 182 -2.97 15.68 7.42
N LEU A 183 -2.91 15.16 6.18
CA LEU A 183 -3.34 13.80 5.88
C LEU A 183 -2.53 12.77 6.68
N LEU A 184 -1.20 12.91 6.70
CA LEU A 184 -0.31 12.02 7.45
C LEU A 184 -0.60 12.09 8.96
N GLN A 185 -0.93 13.26 9.51
CA GLN A 185 -1.34 13.38 10.91
C GLN A 185 -2.65 12.64 11.21
N LYS A 186 -3.67 12.75 10.35
CA LYS A 186 -4.92 11.99 10.50
C LYS A 186 -4.67 10.47 10.43
N TRP A 187 -3.85 10.03 9.48
CA TRP A 187 -3.47 8.62 9.34
C TRP A 187 -2.68 8.11 10.56
N LYS A 188 -1.76 8.92 11.11
CA LYS A 188 -1.03 8.60 12.35
C LYS A 188 -1.93 8.41 13.57
N LYS A 189 -3.07 9.10 13.60
CA LYS A 189 -4.08 8.99 14.66
C LYS A 189 -5.14 7.92 14.38
N HIS A 190 -4.97 7.13 13.32
CA HIS A 190 -5.92 6.10 12.89
C HIS A 190 -7.33 6.62 12.53
N GLU A 191 -7.47 7.93 12.26
CA GLU A 191 -8.75 8.56 11.87
C GLU A 191 -9.15 8.23 10.43
N ILE A 192 -8.17 7.90 9.58
CA ILE A 192 -8.37 7.53 8.18
C ILE A 192 -7.45 6.37 7.79
N LYS A 193 -7.90 5.58 6.81
CA LYS A 193 -7.07 4.57 6.15
C LYS A 193 -6.53 5.15 4.86
N VAL A 194 -5.24 4.97 4.58
CA VAL A 194 -4.59 5.45 3.35
C VAL A 194 -3.89 4.27 2.71
N ALA A 195 -4.03 4.09 1.40
CA ALA A 195 -3.45 2.93 0.73
C ALA A 195 -1.92 2.87 0.97
N PRO A 196 -1.32 1.71 1.27
CA PRO A 196 0.10 1.59 1.61
C PRO A 196 1.08 2.26 0.63
N PRO A 197 0.92 2.13 -0.70
CA PRO A 197 1.82 2.83 -1.61
C PRO A 197 1.59 4.35 -1.63
N VAL A 198 0.38 4.81 -1.32
CA VAL A 198 0.02 6.24 -1.27
C VAL A 198 0.62 6.90 -0.03
N VAL A 199 0.46 6.30 1.16
CA VAL A 199 0.99 6.88 2.40
C VAL A 199 2.52 7.01 2.37
N THR A 200 3.22 5.98 1.89
CA THR A 200 4.68 6.00 1.82
C THR A 200 5.20 6.96 0.75
N LEU A 201 4.45 7.18 -0.34
CA LEU A 201 4.80 8.22 -1.33
C LEU A 201 4.55 9.62 -0.75
N LEU A 202 3.47 9.82 0.00
CA LEU A 202 3.19 11.09 0.66
C LEU A 202 4.18 11.43 1.77
N MET A 203 4.68 10.44 2.51
CA MET A 203 5.79 10.62 3.44
C MET A 203 7.04 11.16 2.73
N GLU A 204 7.34 10.64 1.53
CA GLU A 204 8.47 11.10 0.74
C GLU A 204 8.25 12.51 0.19
N VAL A 205 7.04 12.82 -0.29
CA VAL A 205 6.64 14.18 -0.71
C VAL A 205 6.81 15.16 0.45
N GLU A 206 6.25 14.86 1.62
CA GLU A 206 6.36 15.71 2.81
C GLU A 206 7.82 15.93 3.22
N ARG A 207 8.64 14.86 3.20
CA ARG A 207 10.08 14.97 3.48
C ARG A 207 10.77 15.92 2.50
N CYS A 208 10.48 15.79 1.21
CA CYS A 208 11.11 16.62 0.18
C CYS A 208 10.60 18.07 0.22
N LEU A 209 9.31 18.30 0.48
CA LEU A 209 8.75 19.64 0.69
C LEU A 209 9.47 20.38 1.82
N ASN A 210 9.75 19.70 2.93
CA ASN A 210 10.51 20.26 4.04
C ASN A 210 11.97 20.59 3.67
N LEU A 211 12.59 19.84 2.75
CA LEU A 211 13.96 20.08 2.28
C LEU A 211 14.06 21.11 1.15
N MET A 212 12.93 21.42 0.50
CA MET A 212 12.87 22.26 -0.69
C MET A 212 11.97 23.48 -0.47
N ASP A 213 11.81 23.91 0.78
CA ASP A 213 11.08 25.12 1.17
C ASP A 213 9.63 25.18 0.62
N GLY A 214 8.98 24.03 0.52
CA GLY A 214 7.61 23.90 0.02
C GLY A 214 7.46 23.95 -1.51
N ASP A 215 8.54 23.96 -2.27
CA ASP A 215 8.52 23.97 -3.74
C ASP A 215 8.15 22.60 -4.32
N MET A 216 6.87 22.42 -4.67
CA MET A 216 6.35 21.17 -5.21
C MET A 216 6.93 20.82 -6.58
N GLU A 217 7.33 21.79 -7.40
CA GLU A 217 7.90 21.53 -8.73
C GLU A 217 9.29 20.91 -8.58
N ARG A 218 10.12 21.47 -7.68
CA ARG A 218 11.42 20.88 -7.33
C ARG A 218 11.27 19.49 -6.74
N VAL A 219 10.27 19.27 -5.89
CA VAL A 219 9.96 17.94 -5.33
C VAL A 219 9.61 16.97 -6.46
N ALA A 220 8.77 17.38 -7.40
CA ALA A 220 8.35 16.52 -8.51
C ALA A 220 9.52 16.12 -9.42
N VAL A 221 10.41 17.07 -9.75
CA VAL A 221 11.64 16.81 -10.51
C VAL A 221 12.57 15.83 -9.79
N ASP A 222 12.73 15.97 -8.47
CA ASP A 222 13.55 15.07 -7.68
C ASP A 222 12.96 13.65 -7.60
N LEU A 223 11.64 13.52 -7.43
CA LEU A 223 10.96 12.23 -7.43
C LEU A 223 11.03 11.54 -8.79
N GLU A 224 10.85 12.27 -9.89
CA GLU A 224 11.01 11.75 -11.25
C GLU A 224 12.42 11.20 -11.49
N LYS A 225 13.44 11.90 -10.99
CA LYS A 225 14.83 11.48 -11.13
C LYS A 225 15.16 10.25 -10.29
N ARG A 226 14.72 10.22 -9.02
CA ARG A 226 15.07 9.14 -8.08
C ARG A 226 14.15 7.92 -8.17
N LYS A 227 12.93 8.10 -8.70
CA LYS A 227 11.86 7.09 -8.78
C LYS A 227 11.79 6.21 -7.53
N PRO A 228 11.52 6.77 -6.34
CA PRO A 228 11.59 6.02 -5.09
C PRO A 228 10.73 4.74 -5.15
N GLY A 229 11.40 3.60 -5.07
CA GLY A 229 10.78 2.29 -5.03
C GLY A 229 10.07 2.00 -3.70
N ARG A 230 9.56 0.78 -3.57
CA ARG A 230 8.97 0.28 -2.32
C ARG A 230 10.08 0.05 -1.29
N ARG A 231 9.99 0.70 -0.12
CA ARG A 231 10.89 0.45 1.02
C ARG A 231 10.19 -0.25 2.18
N SER A 232 9.03 0.23 2.62
CA SER A 232 8.19 -0.40 3.65
C SER A 232 6.77 -0.63 3.12
N ILE A 233 6.07 -1.65 3.64
CA ILE A 233 4.63 -1.84 3.43
C ILE A 233 3.93 -1.48 4.74
N LEU A 234 3.35 -0.28 4.80
CA LEU A 234 2.68 0.21 6.00
C LEU A 234 1.16 0.06 5.86
N PHE A 235 0.55 -0.82 6.65
CA PHE A 235 -0.92 -0.93 6.70
C PHE A 235 -1.54 0.12 7.62
N ALA A 236 -0.85 0.46 8.70
CA ALA A 236 -1.23 1.53 9.62
C ALA A 236 0.03 2.20 10.18
N HIS A 237 -0.16 3.28 10.94
CA HIS A 237 0.96 3.92 11.62
C HIS A 237 1.57 2.96 12.64
N GLY A 238 2.87 2.71 12.51
CA GLY A 238 3.59 1.76 13.36
C GLY A 238 3.29 0.30 13.06
N VAL A 239 2.76 -0.04 11.88
CA VAL A 239 2.53 -1.44 11.47
C VAL A 239 3.14 -1.65 10.08
N GLU A 240 4.36 -2.21 10.04
CA GLU A 240 5.04 -2.63 8.83
C GLU A 240 4.85 -4.13 8.58
N VAL A 241 4.54 -4.50 7.34
CA VAL A 241 4.45 -5.88 6.89
C VAL A 241 5.68 -6.25 6.08
N ILE A 242 6.28 -7.38 6.42
CA ILE A 242 7.46 -7.96 5.78
C ILE A 242 7.05 -9.34 5.24
N PRO A 243 6.72 -9.47 3.95
CA PRO A 243 6.45 -10.77 3.37
C PRO A 243 7.71 -11.63 3.35
N VAL A 244 7.69 -12.73 4.09
CA VAL A 244 8.80 -13.69 4.17
C VAL A 244 8.43 -14.94 3.37
N PRO A 245 9.20 -15.32 2.33
CA PRO A 245 8.94 -16.54 1.57
C PRO A 245 8.91 -17.79 2.46
N THR A 246 7.83 -18.57 2.37
CA THR A 246 7.62 -19.78 3.19
C THR A 246 6.88 -20.86 2.41
N ALA A 247 7.06 -22.12 2.82
CA ALA A 247 6.31 -23.26 2.31
C ALA A 247 5.00 -23.41 3.10
N THR A 248 4.05 -22.52 2.84
CA THR A 248 2.69 -22.48 3.42
C THR A 248 1.64 -22.97 2.39
N LEU A 249 0.35 -23.00 2.74
CA LEU A 249 -0.74 -23.50 1.89
C LEU A 249 -0.94 -22.68 0.60
N PRO A 250 -0.88 -23.28 -0.61
CA PRO A 250 -1.25 -22.64 -1.86
C PRO A 250 -2.64 -21.99 -1.79
N PRO A 251 -2.83 -20.80 -2.37
CA PRO A 251 -1.91 -20.05 -3.24
C PRO A 251 -0.87 -19.21 -2.48
N ALA A 252 -0.82 -19.26 -1.15
CA ALA A 252 0.17 -18.53 -0.37
C ALA A 252 1.57 -19.14 -0.56
N ASP A 253 2.58 -18.29 -0.57
CA ASP A 253 4.00 -18.64 -0.74
C ASP A 253 4.89 -17.77 0.15
N HIS A 254 4.26 -16.98 1.03
CA HIS A 254 4.90 -16.12 2.02
C HIS A 254 4.04 -16.11 3.29
N THR A 255 4.71 -16.02 4.43
CA THR A 255 4.12 -15.64 5.71
C THR A 255 4.30 -14.14 5.88
N ASN A 256 3.29 -13.45 6.41
CA ASN A 256 3.39 -12.03 6.71
C ASN A 256 4.02 -11.86 8.09
N ALA A 257 5.30 -11.51 8.14
CA ALA A 257 5.90 -11.02 9.36
C ALA A 257 5.47 -9.57 9.58
N TYR A 258 5.26 -9.18 10.84
CA TYR A 258 4.89 -7.81 11.19
C TYR A 258 5.92 -7.18 12.11
N LEU A 259 6.36 -5.97 11.78
CA LEU A 259 7.10 -5.11 12.70
C LEU A 259 6.13 -4.05 13.23
N ILE A 260 5.72 -4.19 14.50
CA ILE A 260 4.79 -3.27 15.15
C ILE A 260 5.53 -2.34 16.13
N GLY A 261 5.12 -1.07 16.18
CA GLY A 261 5.74 -0.02 16.98
C GLY A 261 6.03 1.24 16.17
N GLU A 262 6.11 2.39 16.84
CA GLU A 262 6.49 3.64 16.20
C GLU A 262 8.01 3.65 15.89
N LYS A 263 8.39 4.18 14.73
CA LYS A 263 9.80 4.41 14.38
C LYS A 263 10.54 5.11 15.51
N ARG A 264 11.77 4.66 15.80
CA ARG A 264 12.61 5.14 16.91
C ARG A 264 12.05 4.90 18.31
N GLY A 265 10.98 4.11 18.43
CA GLY A 265 10.45 3.61 19.70
C GLY A 265 10.71 2.11 19.87
N PRO A 266 10.20 1.51 20.96
CA PRO A 266 10.19 0.07 21.14
C PRO A 266 9.29 -0.60 20.09
N CYS A 267 9.73 -1.72 19.54
CA CYS A 267 8.99 -2.50 18.55
C CYS A 267 9.07 -4.00 18.78
N LEU A 268 8.08 -4.72 18.24
CA LEU A 268 8.04 -6.19 18.21
C LEU A 268 8.04 -6.70 16.78
N LEU A 269 8.79 -7.78 16.56
CA LEU A 269 8.75 -8.56 15.34
C LEU A 269 7.86 -9.78 15.55
N ILE A 270 6.81 -9.92 14.76
CA ILE A 270 5.81 -10.97 14.88
C ILE A 270 5.93 -11.92 13.68
N ASP A 271 5.91 -13.22 13.95
CA ASP A 271 5.95 -14.31 12.97
C ASP A 271 7.00 -14.11 11.85
N PRO A 272 8.29 -13.94 12.21
CA PRO A 272 9.33 -13.71 11.21
C PRO A 272 9.49 -14.88 10.24
N ALA A 273 9.08 -16.10 10.62
CA ALA A 273 8.99 -17.29 9.76
C ALA A 273 10.25 -17.65 8.94
N CYS A 274 11.39 -17.07 9.31
CA CYS A 274 12.59 -17.07 8.49
C CYS A 274 13.34 -18.40 8.59
N ARG A 275 13.59 -19.05 7.45
CA ARG A 275 14.38 -20.30 7.36
C ARG A 275 15.62 -20.18 6.47
N ALA A 276 15.80 -19.05 5.81
CA ALA A 276 16.86 -18.81 4.84
C ALA A 276 17.55 -17.48 5.13
N ARG A 277 18.86 -17.40 4.88
CA ARG A 277 19.64 -16.17 5.12
C ARG A 277 19.12 -14.97 4.32
N GLU A 278 18.63 -15.20 3.12
CA GLU A 278 18.05 -14.14 2.26
C GLU A 278 16.82 -13.49 2.94
N SER A 279 15.93 -14.28 3.53
CA SER A 279 14.79 -13.75 4.29
C SER A 279 15.23 -13.05 5.57
N MET A 280 16.31 -13.52 6.20
CA MET A 280 16.88 -12.91 7.40
C MET A 280 17.44 -11.52 7.11
N GLU A 281 18.11 -11.34 5.97
CA GLU A 281 18.60 -10.03 5.51
C GLU A 281 17.44 -9.04 5.34
N VAL A 282 16.33 -9.46 4.73
CA VAL A 282 15.13 -8.60 4.57
C VAL A 282 14.53 -8.19 5.91
N LEU A 283 14.46 -9.10 6.88
CA LEU A 283 13.99 -8.81 8.24
C LEU A 283 14.94 -7.84 8.95
N ALA A 284 16.26 -8.09 8.89
CA ALA A 284 17.27 -7.25 9.50
C ALA A 284 17.25 -5.83 8.92
N GLU A 285 17.15 -5.68 7.60
CA GLU A 285 17.00 -4.38 6.94
C GLU A 285 15.73 -3.65 7.38
N SER A 286 14.62 -4.35 7.63
CA SER A 286 13.39 -3.71 8.14
C SER A 286 13.56 -3.22 9.57
N VAL A 287 14.14 -4.05 10.45
CA VAL A 287 14.44 -3.67 11.84
C VAL A 287 15.44 -2.51 11.90
N GLU A 288 16.49 -2.52 11.08
CA GLU A 288 17.46 -1.43 11.02
C GLU A 288 16.81 -0.12 10.53
N ARG A 289 16.00 -0.16 9.47
CA ARG A 289 15.26 1.00 8.95
C ARG A 289 14.21 1.56 9.91
N HIS A 290 13.77 0.76 10.87
CA HIS A 290 12.88 1.20 11.93
C HIS A 290 13.58 2.15 12.91
N GLU A 291 14.91 2.07 13.04
CA GLU A 291 15.75 2.88 13.93
C GLU A 291 15.29 2.83 15.40
N GLY A 292 14.61 1.76 15.81
CA GLY A 292 14.02 1.61 17.15
C GLY A 292 14.65 0.48 17.96
N GLU A 293 14.09 0.22 19.13
CA GLU A 293 14.52 -0.85 20.02
C GLU A 293 13.64 -2.08 19.79
N LEU A 294 14.19 -3.13 19.16
CA LEU A 294 13.50 -4.41 19.07
C LEU A 294 13.47 -5.05 20.46
N ILE A 295 12.30 -5.16 21.08
CA ILE A 295 12.17 -5.65 22.46
C ILE A 295 11.85 -7.15 22.56
N GLY A 296 11.48 -7.77 21.44
CA GLY A 296 11.17 -9.19 21.40
C GLY A 296 10.67 -9.67 20.04
N ILE A 297 10.74 -11.00 19.87
CA ILE A 297 10.10 -11.71 18.77
C ILE A 297 8.88 -12.43 19.32
N LEU A 298 7.71 -12.23 18.72
CA LEU A 298 6.46 -12.86 19.13
C LEU A 298 6.00 -13.86 18.07
N PHE A 299 5.62 -15.06 18.52
CA PHE A 299 4.99 -16.05 17.66
C PHE A 299 3.50 -16.16 17.97
N THR A 300 2.66 -15.97 16.95
CA THR A 300 1.20 -16.07 17.10
C THR A 300 0.79 -17.48 17.50
N HIS A 301 1.42 -18.50 16.90
CA HIS A 301 1.16 -19.90 17.23
C HIS A 301 2.33 -20.81 16.82
N ARG A 302 2.16 -22.13 17.00
CA ARG A 302 3.23 -23.12 16.88
C ARG A 302 3.45 -23.73 15.49
N HIS A 303 2.73 -23.30 14.45
CA HIS A 303 2.92 -23.90 13.13
C HIS A 303 4.25 -23.50 12.51
N ALA A 304 4.81 -24.43 11.76
CA ALA A 304 6.21 -24.38 11.38
C ALA A 304 6.51 -23.20 10.44
N ASP A 305 5.55 -22.78 9.63
CA ASP A 305 5.60 -21.65 8.72
C ASP A 305 5.40 -20.29 9.39
N HIS A 306 5.14 -20.24 10.70
CA HIS A 306 5.27 -19.04 11.54
C HIS A 306 6.57 -19.04 12.34
N LEU A 307 6.96 -20.20 12.88
CA LEU A 307 8.14 -20.35 13.72
C LEU A 307 9.47 -20.11 12.98
N GLY A 308 9.60 -20.63 11.75
CA GLY A 308 10.85 -20.54 10.99
C GLY A 308 12.01 -21.36 11.62
N ASP A 309 13.24 -20.87 11.47
CA ASP A 309 14.46 -21.38 12.11
C ASP A 309 14.83 -20.48 13.29
N ILE A 310 14.55 -20.96 14.50
CA ILE A 310 14.79 -20.22 15.75
C ILE A 310 16.29 -19.96 15.99
N GLY A 311 17.18 -20.86 15.54
CA GLY A 311 18.61 -20.67 15.67
C GLY A 311 19.07 -19.47 14.85
N LEU A 312 18.66 -19.42 13.59
CA LEU A 312 18.95 -18.29 12.69
C LEU A 312 18.38 -16.97 13.23
N LEU A 313 17.16 -16.98 13.78
CA LEU A 313 16.56 -15.78 14.37
C LEU A 313 17.33 -15.29 15.60
N LYS A 314 17.78 -16.19 16.48
CA LYS A 314 18.59 -15.82 17.66
C LYS A 314 20.00 -15.33 17.28
N GLU A 315 20.56 -15.85 16.19
CA GLU A 315 21.83 -15.32 15.65
C GLU A 315 21.67 -13.89 15.12
N GLY A 316 20.53 -13.58 14.50
CA GLY A 316 20.27 -12.27 13.91
C GLY A 316 19.67 -11.23 14.87
N PHE A 317 18.93 -11.68 15.88
CA PHE A 317 18.25 -10.83 16.85
C PHE A 317 18.44 -11.39 18.26
N ASP A 318 19.23 -10.69 19.07
CA ASP A 318 19.49 -11.03 20.47
C ASP A 318 18.42 -10.42 21.39
N VAL A 319 17.19 -10.94 21.27
CA VAL A 319 15.99 -10.42 21.98
C VAL A 319 15.14 -11.59 22.50
N PRO A 320 14.35 -11.40 23.57
CA PRO A 320 13.52 -12.46 24.13
C PRO A 320 12.44 -12.94 23.15
N ILE A 321 12.15 -14.24 23.19
CA ILE A 321 11.05 -14.86 22.43
C ILE A 321 9.78 -14.90 23.29
N TRP A 322 8.69 -14.41 22.73
CA TRP A 322 7.37 -14.35 23.35
C TRP A 322 6.40 -15.26 22.61
N GLY A 323 5.46 -15.85 23.35
CA GLY A 323 4.38 -16.64 22.76
C GLY A 323 3.40 -17.12 23.83
N SER A 324 2.38 -17.88 23.44
CA SER A 324 1.46 -18.48 24.40
C SER A 324 2.09 -19.68 25.12
N LYS A 325 1.39 -20.17 26.15
CA LYS A 325 1.77 -21.41 26.84
C LYS A 325 1.87 -22.59 25.88
N ILE A 326 0.97 -22.70 24.91
CA ILE A 326 0.95 -23.77 23.92
C ILE A 326 2.11 -23.64 22.92
N THR A 327 2.44 -22.42 22.48
CA THR A 327 3.61 -22.20 21.62
C THR A 327 4.91 -22.60 22.34
N SER A 328 5.00 -22.34 23.65
CA SER A 328 6.17 -22.70 24.46
C SER A 328 6.44 -24.21 24.58
N GLU A 329 5.46 -25.06 24.24
CA GLU A 329 5.65 -26.51 24.18
C GLU A 329 6.43 -26.94 22.93
N SER A 330 6.48 -26.09 21.90
CA SER A 330 7.16 -26.37 20.63
C SER A 330 8.52 -25.69 20.52
N ILE A 331 8.65 -24.48 21.08
CA ILE A 331 9.90 -23.72 21.12
C ILE A 331 10.11 -23.08 22.49
N PRO A 332 11.36 -22.89 22.97
CA PRO A 332 11.59 -22.15 24.20
C PRO A 332 11.15 -20.69 24.07
N CYS A 333 10.17 -20.27 24.88
CA CYS A 333 9.77 -18.87 25.02
C CYS A 333 10.31 -18.31 26.33
N ASP A 334 10.91 -17.12 26.28
CA ASP A 334 11.42 -16.38 27.44
C ASP A 334 10.28 -15.65 28.18
N ARG A 335 9.18 -15.35 27.48
CA ARG A 335 7.96 -14.76 28.05
C ARG A 335 6.73 -15.50 27.56
N ILE A 336 5.84 -15.85 28.48
CA ILE A 336 4.51 -16.40 28.18
C ILE A 336 3.50 -15.27 28.24
N LEU A 337 2.72 -15.11 27.18
CA LEU A 337 1.67 -14.11 27.09
C LEU A 337 0.34 -14.65 27.61
N GLU A 338 -0.41 -13.80 28.31
CA GLU A 338 -1.73 -14.11 28.86
C GLU A 338 -2.85 -13.33 28.14
N ASP A 339 -4.07 -13.86 28.16
CA ASP A 339 -5.23 -13.21 27.56
C ASP A 339 -5.56 -11.89 28.28
N GLY A 340 -5.83 -10.83 27.51
CA GLY A 340 -6.07 -9.47 28.02
C GLY A 340 -4.82 -8.72 28.47
N GLU A 341 -3.63 -9.30 28.33
CA GLU A 341 -2.37 -8.62 28.65
C GLU A 341 -2.14 -7.41 27.71
N LEU A 342 -1.68 -6.29 28.27
CA LEU A 342 -1.37 -5.08 27.51
C LEU A 342 0.13 -4.95 27.26
N ILE A 343 0.50 -4.89 25.98
CA ILE A 343 1.87 -4.63 25.51
C ILE A 343 1.98 -3.16 25.11
N MET A 344 2.84 -2.43 25.83
CA MET A 344 3.08 -1.00 25.59
C MET A 344 4.25 -0.80 24.63
N LEU A 345 4.00 -0.24 23.45
CA LEU A 345 5.01 0.13 22.45
C LEU A 345 5.02 1.64 22.25
N GLY A 346 5.71 2.34 23.15
CA GLY A 346 5.73 3.79 23.20
C GLY A 346 4.34 4.33 23.55
N LYS A 347 3.67 4.97 22.59
CA LYS A 347 2.30 5.47 22.75
C LYS A 347 1.23 4.50 22.29
N GLN A 348 1.61 3.43 21.61
CA GLN A 348 0.68 2.40 21.16
C GLN A 348 0.50 1.35 22.25
N THR A 349 -0.73 0.94 22.48
CA THR A 349 -1.07 -0.16 23.38
C THR A 349 -1.68 -1.28 22.55
N TRP A 350 -1.13 -2.48 22.68
CA TRP A 350 -1.60 -3.69 22.01
C TRP A 350 -2.12 -4.67 23.05
N GLU A 351 -3.37 -5.09 22.92
CA GLU A 351 -3.97 -6.11 23.78
C GLU A 351 -3.75 -7.50 23.16
N VAL A 352 -3.29 -8.43 23.99
CA VAL A 352 -3.13 -9.84 23.66
C VAL A 352 -4.50 -10.51 23.75
N LEU A 353 -4.91 -11.19 22.69
CA LEU A 353 -6.11 -12.01 22.66
C LEU A 353 -5.71 -13.47 22.38
N ILE A 354 -6.02 -14.37 23.31
CA ILE A 354 -5.86 -15.81 23.08
C ILE A 354 -7.10 -16.33 22.34
N THR A 355 -6.91 -16.72 21.08
CA THR A 355 -7.99 -17.03 20.13
C THR A 355 -7.95 -18.51 19.71
N PRO A 356 -8.33 -19.45 20.59
CA PRO A 356 -8.26 -20.88 20.27
C PRO A 356 -9.14 -21.24 19.08
N GLY A 357 -8.66 -22.15 18.24
CA GLY A 357 -9.36 -22.60 17.04
C GLY A 357 -8.40 -23.29 16.09
N HIS A 358 -7.78 -22.50 15.21
CA HIS A 358 -6.70 -22.95 14.33
C HIS A 358 -5.55 -23.59 15.13
N CYS A 359 -5.14 -22.95 16.23
CA CYS A 359 -4.25 -23.52 17.24
C CYS A 359 -4.80 -23.25 18.66
N PRO A 360 -4.75 -24.19 19.62
CA PRO A 360 -5.33 -23.99 20.96
C PRO A 360 -4.76 -22.80 21.76
N GLY A 361 -3.54 -22.35 21.46
CA GLY A 361 -2.94 -21.16 22.08
C GLY A 361 -2.56 -20.12 21.04
N HIS A 362 -3.37 -19.96 19.99
CA HIS A 362 -3.18 -18.91 19.01
C HIS A 362 -3.32 -17.53 19.66
N VAL A 363 -2.44 -16.60 19.29
CA VAL A 363 -2.39 -15.22 19.80
C VAL A 363 -2.72 -14.24 18.69
N CYS A 364 -3.69 -13.37 18.92
CA CYS A 364 -3.89 -12.15 18.16
C CYS A 364 -3.44 -10.93 18.96
N LEU A 365 -3.06 -9.85 18.27
CA LEU A 365 -2.80 -8.55 18.90
C LEU A 365 -3.72 -7.49 18.31
N ILE A 366 -4.45 -6.78 19.16
CA ILE A 366 -5.38 -5.72 18.75
C ILE A 366 -4.95 -4.36 19.28
N SER A 367 -5.07 -3.33 18.45
CA SER A 367 -4.90 -1.92 18.83
C SER A 367 -5.76 -1.02 17.93
N ASP A 368 -5.72 0.30 18.15
CA ASP A 368 -6.30 1.29 17.24
C ASP A 368 -5.75 1.21 15.81
N ALA A 369 -4.53 0.65 15.65
CA ALA A 369 -3.91 0.45 14.35
C ALA A 369 -4.54 -0.72 13.57
N GLY A 370 -5.18 -1.66 14.26
CA GLY A 370 -5.84 -2.82 13.68
C GLY A 370 -5.58 -4.11 14.46
N LEU A 371 -5.82 -5.24 13.79
CA LEU A 371 -5.65 -6.59 14.33
C LEU A 371 -4.52 -7.31 13.57
N VAL A 372 -3.49 -7.73 14.28
CA VAL A 372 -2.57 -8.77 13.81
C VAL A 372 -3.18 -10.10 14.19
N ALA A 373 -3.77 -10.77 13.20
CA ALA A 373 -4.68 -11.89 13.43
C ALA A 373 -4.01 -13.27 13.45
N GLY A 374 -2.76 -13.40 12.99
CA GLY A 374 -2.19 -14.70 12.64
C GLY A 374 -3.07 -15.40 11.58
N ASP A 375 -3.44 -16.65 11.86
CA ASP A 375 -4.12 -17.57 10.92
C ASP A 375 -5.59 -17.85 11.23
#